data_AF-A0A8D8IKF1-F1
#
_entry.id   AF-A0A8D8IKF1-F1
#
_cell.length_a   1.000
_cell.length_b   1.000
_cell.length_c   1.000
_cell.angle_alpha   90.00
_cell.angle_beta   90.00
_cell.angle_gamma   90.00
#
_symmetry.space_group_name_H-M   'P 1'
#
loop_
_entity.id
_entity.type
_entity.pdbx_description
1 polymer ?
#
loop_
_entity_poly.entity_id
_entity_poly.type
_entity_poly.pdbx_seq_one_letter_code
_entity_poly.pdbx_strand_id
1 'polypeptide(L)'
;GITLTCGMVGAGCTALLVAVVSRKLELTRAEKHVHNFMMDTQLTKRLKNAAANVLRETWLIYKHTRLVKRVNPGRVRTHQRKFLLAIYALRKVKMDQRKLMDNANTITDMAKTQNTVYEIVSDMSTRQDTLEERINSLEDKLQSIQTQIENLPDMLTRCLTQHQERMDQRRNFLHPDAAVTGSSSGLPTPAPPLGSPMMLPHSRYREACRNNFLFS
;
A
#
# COMPACT_ATOMS: atom_id res chain seq x y z
N GLY A 1 40.44 -17.40 -31.12
CA GLY A 1 39.18 -16.76 -31.54
C GLY A 1 38.05 -17.77 -31.68
N ILE A 2 38.12 -18.64 -32.69
CA ILE A 2 37.01 -19.50 -33.14
C ILE A 2 36.51 -20.51 -32.08
N THR A 3 37.40 -21.09 -31.28
CA THR A 3 37.01 -22.03 -30.21
C THR A 3 36.23 -21.36 -29.08
N LEU A 4 36.58 -20.10 -28.75
CA LEU A 4 35.91 -19.33 -27.70
C LEU A 4 34.49 -18.94 -28.13
N THR A 5 34.32 -18.46 -29.38
CA THR A 5 33.01 -18.10 -29.91
C THR A 5 32.11 -19.32 -30.05
N CYS A 6 32.63 -20.46 -30.51
CA CYS A 6 31.90 -21.73 -30.56
C CYS A 6 31.47 -22.19 -29.16
N GLY A 7 32.37 -22.12 -28.17
CA GLY A 7 32.07 -22.48 -26.78
C GLY A 7 30.97 -21.62 -26.16
N MET A 8 30.99 -20.30 -26.40
CA MET A 8 29.94 -19.40 -25.90
C MET A 8 28.57 -19.70 -26.52
N VAL A 9 28.51 -19.99 -27.83
CA VAL A 9 27.25 -20.35 -28.51
C VAL A 9 26.72 -21.69 -28.01
N GLY A 10 27.59 -22.69 -27.81
CA GLY A 10 27.20 -23.98 -27.24
C GLY A 10 26.65 -23.87 -25.81
N ALA A 11 27.30 -23.07 -24.96
CA ALA A 11 26.83 -22.80 -23.61
C ALA A 11 25.49 -22.04 -23.63
N GLY A 12 25.34 -21.03 -24.49
CA GLY A 12 24.10 -20.28 -24.67
C GLY A 12 22.95 -21.17 -25.15
N CYS A 13 23.21 -22.07 -26.11
CA CYS A 13 22.23 -23.03 -26.59
C CYS A 13 21.77 -23.97 -25.47
N THR A 14 22.71 -24.49 -24.67
CA THR A 14 22.40 -25.37 -23.54
C THR A 14 21.57 -24.64 -22.46
N ALA A 15 21.94 -23.40 -22.13
CA ALA A 15 21.21 -22.59 -21.17
C ALA A 15 19.78 -22.29 -21.64
N LEU A 16 19.60 -21.96 -22.92
CA LEU A 16 18.27 -21.74 -23.51
C LEU A 16 17.43 -23.02 -23.48
N LEU A 17 18.00 -24.18 -23.83
CA LEU A 17 17.28 -25.45 -23.77
C LEU A 17 16.82 -25.77 -22.34
N VAL A 18 17.69 -25.63 -21.35
CA VAL A 18 17.32 -25.86 -19.94
C VAL A 18 16.25 -24.88 -19.48
N ALA A 19 16.33 -23.60 -19.89
CA ALA A 19 15.32 -22.59 -19.57
C ALA A 19 13.96 -22.90 -20.20
N VAL A 20 13.93 -23.34 -21.46
CA VAL A 20 12.71 -23.71 -22.18
C VAL A 20 12.09 -24.97 -21.58
N VAL A 21 12.90 -26.00 -21.31
CA VAL A 21 12.44 -27.24 -20.66
C VAL A 21 11.89 -26.95 -19.27
N SER A 22 12.56 -26.11 -18.47
CA SER A 22 12.08 -25.71 -17.15
C SER A 22 10.71 -25.03 -17.23
N ARG A 23 10.52 -24.11 -18.18
CA ARG A 23 9.24 -23.42 -18.40
C ARG A 23 8.13 -24.35 -18.91
N LYS A 24 8.47 -25.46 -19.57
CA LYS A 24 7.52 -26.49 -20.02
C LYS A 24 7.23 -27.54 -18.93
N LEU A 25 8.14 -27.75 -17.98
CA LEU A 25 7.98 -28.65 -16.83
C LEU A 25 7.26 -27.98 -15.65
N GLU A 26 7.20 -26.65 -15.62
CA GLU A 26 6.30 -25.92 -14.74
C GLU A 26 4.86 -26.24 -15.12
N LEU A 27 4.28 -27.27 -14.49
CA LEU A 27 2.88 -27.63 -14.71
C LEU A 27 2.02 -26.37 -14.67
N THR A 28 1.21 -26.20 -15.71
CA THR A 28 0.31 -25.07 -15.86
C THR A 28 -0.66 -25.05 -14.68
N ARG A 29 -1.15 -23.86 -14.31
CA ARG A 29 -2.01 -23.66 -13.13
C ARG A 29 -3.21 -24.63 -13.10
N ALA A 30 -3.77 -24.95 -14.27
CA ALA A 30 -4.86 -25.91 -14.43
C ALA A 30 -4.45 -27.37 -14.14
N GLU A 31 -3.29 -27.82 -14.65
CA GLU A 31 -2.80 -29.18 -14.40
C GLU A 31 -2.45 -29.40 -12.92
N LYS A 32 -1.94 -28.36 -12.24
CA LYS A 32 -1.73 -28.39 -10.78
C LYS A 32 -3.04 -28.57 -10.01
N HIS A 33 -4.12 -27.91 -10.43
CA HIS A 33 -5.44 -28.09 -9.80
C HIS A 33 -5.98 -29.51 -10.00
N VAL A 34 -5.86 -30.07 -11.21
CA VAL A 34 -6.28 -31.45 -11.50
C VAL A 34 -5.42 -32.46 -10.74
N HIS A 35 -4.10 -32.28 -10.71
CA HIS A 35 -3.18 -33.14 -9.95
C HIS A 35 -3.46 -33.08 -8.44
N ASN A 36 -3.72 -31.88 -7.90
CA ASN A 36 -4.05 -31.71 -6.47
C ASN A 36 -5.38 -32.38 -6.13
N PHE A 37 -6.40 -32.23 -6.98
CA PHE A 37 -7.69 -32.91 -6.81
C PHE A 37 -7.56 -34.44 -6.88
N MET A 38 -6.78 -34.94 -7.84
CA MET A 38 -6.52 -36.36 -7.99
C MET A 38 -5.75 -36.91 -6.79
N MET A 39 -4.73 -36.20 -6.32
CA MET A 39 -3.91 -36.59 -5.17
C MET A 39 -4.73 -36.58 -3.87
N ASP A 40 -5.58 -35.58 -3.65
CA ASP A 40 -6.49 -35.51 -2.49
C ASP A 40 -7.52 -36.66 -2.50
N THR A 41 -8.10 -36.93 -3.67
CA THR A 41 -9.01 -38.07 -3.86
C THR A 41 -8.30 -39.41 -3.57
N GLN A 42 -7.04 -39.57 -4.00
CA GLN A 42 -6.25 -40.78 -3.77
C GLN A 42 -5.84 -40.93 -2.29
N LEU A 43 -5.40 -39.86 -1.64
CA LEU A 43 -5.06 -39.84 -0.22
C LEU A 43 -6.26 -40.19 0.64
N THR A 44 -7.44 -39.63 0.34
CA THR A 44 -8.69 -39.93 1.05
C THR A 44 -9.07 -41.41 0.94
N LYS A 45 -8.93 -42.01 -0.25
CA LYS A 45 -9.15 -43.46 -0.44
C LYS A 45 -8.15 -44.31 0.35
N ARG A 46 -6.86 -43.95 0.33
CA ARG A 46 -5.81 -44.65 1.09
C ARG A 46 -6.00 -44.52 2.61
N LEU A 47 -6.47 -43.36 3.09
CA LEU A 47 -6.77 -43.12 4.50
C LEU A 47 -7.87 -44.06 4.99
N LYS A 48 -8.98 -44.15 4.24
CA LYS A 48 -10.09 -45.06 4.54
C LYS A 48 -9.66 -46.53 4.53
N ASN A 49 -8.83 -46.93 3.55
CA ASN A 49 -8.29 -48.29 3.48
C ASN A 49 -7.36 -48.61 4.67
N ALA A 50 -6.45 -47.70 5.01
CA ALA A 50 -5.56 -47.87 6.16
C ALA A 50 -6.34 -47.97 7.47
N ALA A 51 -7.37 -47.13 7.66
CA ALA A 51 -8.25 -47.17 8.83
C ALA A 51 -9.01 -48.52 8.93
N ALA A 52 -9.51 -49.03 7.81
CA ALA A 52 -10.16 -50.35 7.76
C ALA A 52 -9.18 -51.47 8.16
N ASN A 53 -7.93 -51.42 7.71
CA ASN A 53 -6.90 -52.38 8.09
C ASN A 53 -6.55 -52.30 9.59
N VAL A 54 -6.50 -51.10 10.17
CA VAL A 54 -6.32 -50.92 11.62
C VAL A 54 -7.43 -51.63 12.38
N LEU A 55 -8.71 -51.39 12.04
CA LEU A 55 -9.85 -52.04 12.69
C LEU A 55 -9.82 -53.56 12.52
N ARG A 56 -9.50 -54.04 11.32
CA ARG A 56 -9.39 -55.48 11.01
C ARG A 56 -8.33 -56.15 11.88
N GLU A 57 -7.14 -55.59 11.97
CA GLU A 57 -6.06 -56.19 12.77
C GLU A 57 -6.33 -56.04 14.28
N THR A 58 -6.93 -54.95 14.76
CA THR A 58 -7.39 -54.82 16.15
C THR A 58 -8.38 -55.93 16.52
N TRP A 59 -9.38 -56.17 15.67
CA TRP A 59 -10.35 -57.25 15.87
C TRP A 59 -9.68 -58.63 15.87
N LEU A 60 -8.77 -58.89 14.92
CA LEU A 60 -8.07 -60.18 14.84
C LEU A 60 -7.14 -60.40 16.04
N ILE A 61 -6.51 -59.37 16.58
CA ILE A 61 -5.74 -59.47 17.83
C ILE A 61 -6.68 -59.84 18.98
N TYR A 62 -7.81 -59.13 19.13
CA TYR A 62 -8.80 -59.42 20.19
C TYR A 62 -9.32 -60.87 20.10
N LYS A 63 -9.68 -61.31 18.89
CA LYS A 63 -10.16 -62.68 18.64
C LYS A 63 -9.16 -63.72 19.10
N HIS A 64 -7.88 -63.59 18.73
CA HIS A 64 -6.85 -64.60 18.99
C HIS A 64 -6.21 -64.53 20.38
N THR A 65 -6.51 -63.47 21.14
CA THR A 65 -6.01 -63.29 22.52
C THR A 65 -7.09 -63.53 23.57
N ARG A 66 -8.36 -63.20 23.29
CA ARG A 66 -9.46 -63.23 24.29
C ARG A 66 -10.63 -64.16 23.97
N LEU A 67 -10.78 -64.61 22.72
CA LEU A 67 -11.93 -65.44 22.27
C LEU A 67 -11.56 -66.91 22.01
N VAL A 68 -10.36 -67.35 22.39
CA VAL A 68 -9.88 -68.73 22.22
C VAL A 68 -9.37 -69.32 23.54
N LYS A 69 -9.68 -70.59 23.80
CA LYS A 69 -9.26 -71.33 25.01
C LYS A 69 -7.74 -71.52 25.13
N ARG A 70 -7.01 -71.56 24.01
CA ARG A 70 -5.54 -71.66 23.96
C ARG A 70 -5.01 -70.58 23.01
N VAL A 71 -4.15 -69.70 23.52
CA VAL A 71 -3.57 -68.59 22.76
C VAL A 71 -2.37 -69.09 21.95
N ASN A 72 -2.34 -68.77 20.65
CA ASN A 72 -1.21 -69.07 19.75
C ASN A 72 -0.32 -67.82 19.57
N PRO A 73 0.81 -67.70 20.28
CA PRO A 73 1.63 -66.48 20.28
C PRO A 73 2.24 -66.13 18.91
N GLY A 74 2.45 -67.13 18.04
CA GLY A 74 2.93 -66.90 16.67
C GLY A 74 1.94 -66.11 15.82
N ARG A 75 0.65 -66.48 15.84
CA ARG A 75 -0.41 -65.78 15.07
C ARG A 75 -0.67 -64.38 15.61
N VAL A 76 -0.65 -64.22 16.94
CA VAL A 76 -0.82 -62.91 17.60
C VAL A 76 0.29 -61.96 17.16
N ARG A 77 1.57 -62.39 17.16
CA ARG A 77 2.69 -61.55 16.70
C ARG A 77 2.55 -61.12 15.24
N THR A 78 2.04 -61.99 14.37
CA THR A 78 1.80 -61.64 12.96
C THR A 78 0.73 -60.54 12.83
N HIS A 79 -0.39 -60.66 13.55
CA HIS A 79 -1.44 -59.64 13.55
C HIS A 79 -0.99 -58.32 14.20
N GLN A 80 -0.18 -58.39 15.26
CA GLN A 80 0.43 -57.20 15.87
C GLN A 80 1.37 -56.45 14.91
N ARG A 81 2.21 -57.16 14.15
CA ARG A 81 3.06 -56.53 13.12
C ARG A 81 2.22 -55.86 12.04
N LYS A 82 1.18 -56.53 11.54
CA LYS A 82 0.25 -55.96 10.55
C LYS A 82 -0.50 -54.74 11.10
N PHE A 83 -0.93 -54.79 12.36
CA PHE A 83 -1.54 -53.66 13.06
C PHE A 83 -0.60 -52.46 13.12
N LEU A 84 0.66 -52.66 13.54
CA LEU A 84 1.64 -51.59 13.63
C LEU A 84 1.93 -50.97 12.26
N LEU A 85 2.04 -51.79 11.22
CA LEU A 85 2.20 -51.31 9.83
C LEU A 85 0.98 -50.52 9.36
N ALA A 86 -0.23 -50.95 9.68
CA ALA A 86 -1.46 -50.23 9.34
C ALA A 86 -1.53 -48.88 10.05
N ILE A 87 -1.13 -48.80 11.34
CA ILE A 87 -1.03 -47.54 12.09
C ILE A 87 0.00 -46.61 11.45
N TYR A 88 1.18 -47.12 11.10
CA TYR A 88 2.22 -46.33 10.44
C TYR A 88 1.74 -45.78 9.08
N ALA A 89 1.11 -46.63 8.26
CA ALA A 89 0.53 -46.24 6.98
C ALA A 89 -0.55 -45.16 7.15
N LEU A 90 -1.45 -45.31 8.14
CA LEU A 90 -2.49 -44.33 8.44
C LEU A 90 -1.89 -42.97 8.84
N ARG A 91 -0.87 -42.95 9.70
CA ARG A 91 -0.17 -41.72 10.11
C ARG A 91 0.53 -41.05 8.94
N LYS A 92 1.21 -41.82 8.09
CA LYS A 92 1.89 -41.32 6.89
C LYS A 92 0.90 -40.64 5.94
N VAL A 93 -0.19 -41.33 5.59
CA VAL A 93 -1.23 -40.77 4.70
C VAL A 93 -1.88 -39.52 5.31
N LYS A 94 -2.14 -39.50 6.63
CA LYS A 94 -2.67 -38.33 7.32
C LYS A 94 -1.71 -37.13 7.29
N MET A 95 -0.41 -37.39 7.42
CA MET A 95 0.61 -36.35 7.32
C MET A 95 0.69 -35.79 5.90
N ASP A 96 0.65 -36.66 4.89
CA ASP A 96 0.65 -36.26 3.48
C ASP A 96 -0.61 -35.44 3.13
N GLN A 97 -1.76 -35.81 3.68
CA GLN A 97 -3.01 -35.03 3.56
C GLN A 97 -2.88 -33.62 4.18
N ARG A 98 -2.25 -33.50 5.35
CA ARG A 98 -2.00 -32.19 5.98
C ARG A 98 -1.12 -31.30 5.10
N LYS A 99 -0.05 -31.86 4.53
CA LYS A 99 0.84 -31.12 3.61
C LYS A 99 0.10 -30.59 2.39
N LEU A 100 -0.80 -31.38 1.79
CA LEU A 100 -1.65 -30.92 0.69
C LEU A 100 -2.53 -29.73 1.09
N MET A 101 -3.15 -29.84 2.26
CA MET A 101 -4.08 -28.82 2.78
C MET A 101 -3.35 -27.50 3.06
N ASP A 102 -2.17 -27.55 3.66
CA ASP A 102 -1.36 -26.35 3.94
C ASP A 102 -0.93 -25.62 2.66
N ASN A 103 -0.65 -26.36 1.58
CA ASN A 103 -0.38 -25.78 0.27
C ASN A 103 -1.61 -25.10 -0.34
N ALA A 104 -2.81 -25.69 -0.17
CA ALA A 104 -4.05 -25.09 -0.65
C ALA A 104 -4.46 -23.83 0.12
N ASN A 105 -4.24 -23.83 1.45
CA ASN A 105 -4.51 -22.68 2.31
C ASN A 105 -3.64 -21.48 1.93
N THR A 106 -2.33 -21.68 1.69
CA THR A 106 -1.42 -20.61 1.26
C THR A 106 -1.90 -19.87 -0.01
N ILE A 107 -2.41 -20.59 -1.01
CA ILE A 107 -2.94 -19.97 -2.24
C ILE A 107 -4.23 -19.20 -1.96
N THR A 108 -5.11 -19.76 -1.12
CA THR A 108 -6.37 -19.13 -0.72
C THR A 108 -6.13 -17.85 0.07
N ASP A 109 -5.19 -17.88 1.01
CA ASP A 109 -4.85 -16.75 1.86
C ASP A 109 -4.16 -15.64 1.07
N MET A 110 -3.33 -15.99 0.07
CA MET A 110 -2.78 -15.04 -0.89
C MET A 110 -3.88 -14.34 -1.70
N ALA A 111 -4.87 -15.09 -2.21
CA ALA A 111 -5.99 -14.52 -2.96
C ALA A 111 -6.85 -13.58 -2.09
N LYS A 112 -7.12 -13.95 -0.84
CA LYS A 112 -7.83 -13.09 0.12
C LYS A 112 -7.05 -11.82 0.45
N THR A 113 -5.74 -11.95 0.67
CA THR A 113 -4.84 -10.81 0.90
C THR A 113 -4.87 -9.86 -0.30
N GLN A 114 -4.78 -10.39 -1.52
CA GLN A 114 -4.86 -9.59 -2.74
C GLN A 114 -6.20 -8.84 -2.85
N ASN A 115 -7.32 -9.49 -2.53
CA ASN A 115 -8.64 -8.86 -2.57
C ASN A 115 -8.74 -7.71 -1.55
N THR A 116 -8.25 -7.94 -0.33
CA THR A 116 -8.22 -6.93 0.74
C THR A 116 -7.33 -5.74 0.35
N VAL A 117 -6.15 -6.00 -0.22
CA VAL A 117 -5.25 -4.94 -0.70
C VAL A 117 -5.90 -4.12 -1.82
N TYR A 118 -6.58 -4.78 -2.75
CA TYR A 118 -7.29 -4.08 -3.83
C TYR A 118 -8.38 -3.16 -3.29
N GLU A 119 -9.20 -3.63 -2.35
CA GLU A 119 -10.24 -2.81 -1.71
C GLU A 119 -9.63 -1.59 -1.00
N ILE A 120 -8.58 -1.78 -0.20
CA ILE A 120 -7.88 -0.68 0.49
C ILE A 120 -7.33 0.34 -0.50
N VAL A 121 -6.67 -0.11 -1.58
CA VAL A 121 -6.08 0.78 -2.59
C VAL A 121 -7.17 1.53 -3.36
N SER A 122 -8.28 0.88 -3.69
CA SER A 122 -9.43 1.52 -4.33
C SER A 122 -10.04 2.61 -3.42
N ASP A 123 -10.26 2.30 -2.15
CA ASP A 123 -10.74 3.27 -1.16
C ASP A 123 -9.74 4.42 -0.96
N MET A 124 -8.45 4.14 -1.02
CA MET A 124 -7.42 5.16 -0.93
C MET A 124 -7.44 6.08 -2.15
N SER A 125 -7.58 5.53 -3.36
CA SER A 125 -7.66 6.31 -4.61
C SER A 125 -8.86 7.25 -4.58
N THR A 126 -10.05 6.77 -4.22
CA THR A 126 -11.26 7.62 -4.17
C THR A 126 -11.15 8.74 -3.13
N ARG A 127 -10.52 8.47 -1.98
CA ARG A 127 -10.19 9.50 -0.99
C ARG A 127 -9.17 10.50 -1.52
N GLN A 128 -8.17 10.03 -2.28
CA GLN A 128 -7.18 10.89 -2.91
C GLN A 128 -7.85 11.83 -3.92
N ASP A 129 -8.73 11.33 -4.79
CA ASP A 129 -9.48 12.16 -5.75
C ASP A 129 -10.26 13.27 -5.03
N THR A 130 -10.94 12.91 -3.93
CA THR A 130 -11.68 13.89 -3.10
C THR A 130 -10.76 14.95 -2.50
N LEU A 131 -9.54 14.57 -2.10
CA LEU A 131 -8.55 15.50 -1.56
C LEU A 131 -7.97 16.40 -2.65
N GLU A 132 -7.70 15.87 -3.84
CA GLU A 132 -7.23 16.63 -5.00
C GLU A 132 -8.27 17.68 -5.41
N GLU A 133 -9.56 17.33 -5.48
CA GLU A 133 -10.64 18.29 -5.73
C GLU A 133 -10.68 19.42 -4.70
N ARG A 134 -10.51 19.08 -3.41
CA ARG A 134 -10.48 20.08 -2.34
C ARG A 134 -9.26 20.99 -2.43
N ILE A 135 -8.10 20.45 -2.82
CA ILE A 135 -6.87 21.23 -3.04
C ILE A 135 -7.06 22.19 -4.21
N ASN A 136 -7.56 21.72 -5.35
CA ASN A 136 -7.84 22.56 -6.52
C ASN A 136 -8.82 23.70 -6.16
N SER A 137 -9.88 23.40 -5.40
CA SER A 137 -10.81 24.43 -4.93
C SER A 137 -10.16 25.45 -4.00
N LEU A 138 -9.19 25.04 -3.18
CA LEU A 138 -8.42 25.95 -2.34
C LEU A 138 -7.47 26.81 -3.17
N GLU A 139 -6.82 26.25 -4.18
CA GLU A 139 -5.97 26.97 -5.13
C GLU A 139 -6.77 28.05 -5.87
N ASP A 140 -7.96 27.73 -6.38
CA ASP A 140 -8.85 28.70 -7.05
C ASP A 140 -9.24 29.86 -6.12
N LYS A 141 -9.59 29.55 -4.87
CA LYS A 141 -9.94 30.58 -3.86
C LYS A 141 -8.75 31.46 -3.54
N LEU A 142 -7.55 30.88 -3.40
CA LEU A 142 -6.32 31.64 -3.16
C LEU A 142 -6.00 32.56 -4.34
N GLN A 143 -6.17 32.09 -5.58
CA GLN A 143 -5.96 32.91 -6.77
C GLN A 143 -6.98 34.04 -6.90
N SER A 144 -8.24 33.80 -6.52
CA SER A 144 -9.26 34.84 -6.41
C SER A 144 -8.89 35.90 -5.37
N ILE A 145 -8.40 35.50 -4.20
CA ILE A 145 -7.93 36.44 -3.17
C ILE A 145 -6.73 37.24 -3.69
N GLN A 146 -5.76 36.58 -4.33
CA GLN A 146 -4.59 37.26 -4.90
C GLN A 146 -5.00 38.34 -5.90
N THR A 147 -5.88 38.02 -6.85
CA THR A 147 -6.37 38.99 -7.85
C THR A 147 -7.16 40.14 -7.22
N GLN A 148 -7.96 39.88 -6.18
CA GLN A 148 -8.64 40.94 -5.44
C GLN A 148 -7.66 41.90 -4.74
N ILE A 149 -6.58 41.36 -4.16
CA ILE A 149 -5.53 42.15 -3.52
C ILE A 149 -4.75 42.99 -4.55
N GLU A 150 -4.42 42.42 -5.71
CA GLU A 150 -3.75 43.13 -6.82
C GLU A 150 -4.60 44.27 -7.38
N ASN A 151 -5.92 44.09 -7.50
CA ASN A 151 -6.85 45.11 -8.02
C ASN A 151 -7.24 46.19 -6.99
N LEU A 152 -7.04 45.91 -5.70
CA LEU A 152 -7.38 46.81 -4.59
C LEU A 152 -6.76 48.22 -4.71
N PRO A 153 -5.43 48.39 -4.95
CA PRO A 153 -4.82 49.72 -5.07
C PRO A 153 -5.37 50.54 -6.23
N ASP A 154 -5.68 49.92 -7.37
CA ASP A 154 -6.30 50.61 -8.51
C ASP A 154 -7.71 51.11 -8.17
N MET A 155 -8.50 50.29 -7.47
CA MET A 155 -9.83 50.70 -6.99
C MET A 155 -9.74 51.84 -5.98
N LEU A 156 -8.79 51.76 -5.04
CA LEU A 156 -8.52 52.81 -4.05
C LEU A 156 -8.12 54.12 -4.74
N THR A 157 -7.22 54.04 -5.73
CA THR A 157 -6.79 55.19 -6.52
C THR A 157 -7.97 55.83 -7.22
N ARG A 158 -8.80 55.06 -7.95
CA ARG A 158 -10.00 55.56 -8.63
C ARG A 158 -10.98 56.24 -7.67
N CYS A 159 -11.24 55.64 -6.50
CA CYS A 159 -12.11 56.25 -5.49
C CYS A 159 -11.55 57.57 -4.96
N LEU A 160 -10.24 57.64 -4.69
CA LEU A 160 -9.58 58.87 -4.24
C LEU A 160 -9.64 59.95 -5.32
N THR A 161 -9.33 59.64 -6.57
CA THR A 161 -9.41 60.60 -7.69
C THR A 161 -10.83 61.11 -7.89
N GLN A 162 -11.83 60.21 -7.86
CA GLN A 162 -13.23 60.59 -8.01
C GLN A 162 -13.74 61.44 -6.82
N HIS A 163 -13.21 61.22 -5.62
CA HIS A 163 -13.50 62.06 -4.46
C HIS A 163 -12.86 63.45 -4.60
N GLN A 164 -11.61 63.50 -5.08
CA GLN A 164 -10.90 64.74 -5.36
C GLN A 164 -11.62 65.58 -6.43
N GLU A 165 -12.03 64.98 -7.55
CA GLU A 165 -12.79 65.67 -8.60
C GLU A 165 -14.14 66.22 -8.11
N ARG A 166 -14.85 65.48 -7.24
CA ARG A 166 -16.08 65.99 -6.61
C ARG A 166 -15.79 67.17 -5.68
N MET A 167 -14.69 67.12 -4.93
CA MET A 167 -14.26 68.22 -4.07
C MET A 167 -13.86 69.45 -4.88
N ASP A 168 -13.15 69.27 -6.00
CA ASP A 168 -12.74 70.34 -6.91
C ASP A 168 -13.93 70.93 -7.68
N GLN A 169 -14.91 70.13 -8.13
CA GLN A 169 -16.17 70.66 -8.65
C GLN A 169 -16.89 71.50 -7.61
N ARG A 170 -16.95 71.02 -6.36
CA ARG A 170 -17.56 71.78 -5.26
C ARG A 170 -16.81 73.08 -4.94
N ARG A 171 -15.51 73.13 -5.21
CA ARG A 171 -14.68 74.34 -5.12
C ARG A 171 -14.89 75.28 -6.32
N ASN A 172 -14.98 74.74 -7.53
CA ASN A 172 -15.23 75.49 -8.77
C ASN A 172 -16.64 76.08 -8.85
N PHE A 173 -17.65 75.46 -8.22
CA PHE A 173 -18.99 76.04 -8.10
C PHE A 173 -19.08 77.21 -7.09
N LEU A 174 -18.01 77.49 -6.34
CA LEU A 174 -17.99 78.58 -5.34
C LEU A 174 -17.30 79.87 -5.82
N HIS A 175 -16.83 79.98 -7.07
CA HIS A 175 -16.24 81.25 -7.54
C HIS A 175 -16.29 81.42 -9.07
N PRO A 176 -16.98 82.46 -9.56
CA PRO A 176 -16.30 83.47 -10.36
C PRO A 176 -16.40 84.85 -9.67
N ASP A 177 -15.37 85.67 -9.91
CA ASP A 177 -15.17 87.05 -9.46
C ASP A 177 -14.70 87.30 -8.03
N ALA A 178 -13.39 87.54 -7.90
CA ALA A 178 -12.87 88.74 -7.23
C ALA A 178 -11.35 88.78 -7.41
N ALA A 179 -10.90 89.71 -8.25
CA ALA A 179 -9.50 90.08 -8.38
C ALA A 179 -9.13 91.20 -7.40
N VAL A 180 -7.82 91.32 -7.10
CA VAL A 180 -7.09 92.51 -6.60
C VAL A 180 -7.23 92.75 -5.07
N THR A 181 -6.19 92.78 -4.22
CA THR A 181 -4.90 93.52 -4.25
C THR A 181 -3.99 93.03 -3.10
N GLY A 182 -2.65 93.14 -3.22
CA GLY A 182 -1.77 93.31 -2.04
C GLY A 182 -0.47 92.48 -1.91
N SER A 183 0.46 92.64 -2.86
CA SER A 183 1.93 92.68 -2.74
C SER A 183 2.75 91.95 -1.62
N SER A 184 3.82 91.30 -2.10
CA SER A 184 5.17 91.03 -1.49
C SER A 184 5.25 89.99 -0.36
N SER A 185 6.20 89.04 -0.27
CA SER A 185 7.53 88.85 -0.90
C SER A 185 8.12 87.50 -0.44
N GLY A 186 8.92 86.81 -1.27
CA GLY A 186 10.05 85.98 -0.79
C GLY A 186 9.97 84.44 -0.98
N LEU A 187 10.62 83.95 -2.05
CA LEU A 187 11.22 82.60 -2.22
C LEU A 187 12.72 82.68 -1.76
N PRO A 188 13.59 81.62 -1.73
CA PRO A 188 13.40 80.18 -2.03
C PRO A 188 14.19 79.12 -1.17
N THR A 189 13.74 77.85 -1.18
CA THR A 189 14.50 76.54 -1.17
C THR A 189 15.55 76.22 -0.06
N PRO A 190 16.13 74.99 0.09
CA PRO A 190 15.95 73.68 -0.57
C PRO A 190 15.81 72.45 0.40
N ALA A 191 15.72 71.25 -0.18
CA ALA A 191 15.79 69.92 0.48
C ALA A 191 17.26 69.42 0.72
N PRO A 192 17.51 68.10 0.88
CA PRO A 192 17.80 67.26 2.07
C PRO A 192 19.34 66.95 2.20
N PRO A 193 19.94 65.94 2.92
CA PRO A 193 19.69 64.48 2.78
C PRO A 193 20.06 63.56 4.01
N LEU A 194 19.89 62.25 3.79
CA LEU A 194 20.77 61.14 4.21
C LEU A 194 20.85 60.70 5.68
N GLY A 195 20.51 59.42 5.91
CA GLY A 195 20.94 58.68 7.10
C GLY A 195 20.23 57.35 7.38
N SER A 196 20.33 56.37 6.47
CA SER A 196 20.49 54.97 6.94
C SER A 196 21.94 54.82 7.46
N PRO A 197 22.37 53.80 8.23
CA PRO A 197 21.69 52.57 8.65
C PRO A 197 21.93 52.20 10.15
N MET A 198 21.21 51.23 10.70
CA MET A 198 21.77 50.26 11.67
C MET A 198 20.81 49.09 11.81
N MET A 199 21.15 47.94 11.23
CA MET A 199 21.85 46.84 11.90
C MET A 199 21.00 46.15 12.98
N LEU A 200 20.53 44.95 12.60
CA LEU A 200 20.38 43.73 13.42
C LEU A 200 21.49 43.60 14.50
N PRO A 201 21.42 42.71 15.53
CA PRO A 201 20.70 41.43 15.56
C PRO A 201 20.14 40.97 16.94
N HIS A 202 19.37 39.88 16.94
CA HIS A 202 19.49 38.68 17.79
C HIS A 202 18.14 37.96 17.80
N SER A 203 17.95 36.88 17.03
CA SER A 203 18.46 35.52 17.27
C SER A 203 18.05 34.96 18.63
N ARG A 204 17.04 34.08 18.64
CA ARG A 204 17.10 32.67 19.10
C ARG A 204 15.78 31.96 18.69
N TYR A 205 15.81 30.97 17.80
CA TYR A 205 16.09 29.55 18.05
C TYR A 205 15.08 28.83 18.96
N ARG A 206 14.18 28.11 18.28
CA ARG A 206 13.78 26.69 18.42
C ARG A 206 13.82 25.97 19.79
N GLU A 207 12.78 25.14 19.90
CA GLU A 207 12.68 23.83 20.58
C GLU A 207 12.50 23.79 22.10
N ALA A 208 11.38 23.19 22.53
CA ALA A 208 11.44 21.95 23.29
C ALA A 208 10.04 21.30 23.37
N CYS A 209 9.97 20.06 22.88
CA CYS A 209 8.93 19.09 23.18
C CYS A 209 8.61 19.04 24.68
N ARG A 210 7.33 18.93 25.03
CA ARG A 210 6.92 18.53 26.37
C ARG A 210 5.99 17.33 26.29
N ASN A 211 6.53 16.21 26.77
CA ASN A 211 5.86 14.98 27.13
C ASN A 211 4.69 15.22 28.09
N ASN A 212 3.67 14.37 27.98
CA ASN A 212 2.82 13.76 29.02
C ASN A 212 1.46 13.42 28.38
N PHE A 213 0.77 12.31 28.61
CA PHE A 213 0.83 11.29 29.64
C PHE A 213 0.04 10.06 29.19
N LEU A 214 0.37 8.92 29.82
CA LEU A 214 -0.35 7.65 29.95
C LEU A 214 -1.85 7.66 29.62
N PHE A 215 -2.33 6.61 28.94
CA PHE A 215 -3.43 5.81 29.46
C PHE A 215 -3.25 4.33 29.06
N SER A 216 -3.52 3.47 30.04
CA SER A 216 -3.42 2.00 30.05
C SER A 216 -4.24 1.28 28.99
#